data_AF-A0A840YXB9-F1
#
_entry.id   AF-A0A840YXB9-F1
#
_cell.length_a   1.000
_cell.length_b   1.000
_cell.length_c   1.000
_cell.angle_alpha   90.00
_cell.angle_beta   90.00
_cell.angle_gamma   90.00
#
_symmetry.space_group_name_H-M   'P 1'
#
loop_
_entity.id
_entity.type
_entity.pdbx_description
1 polymer ?
#
loop_
_entity_poly.entity_id
_entity_poly.type
_entity_poly.pdbx_seq_one_letter_code
_entity_poly.pdbx_strand_id
1 'polypeptide(L)'
;MAVVSALLLALAQGAVKPSCSPAHLEQCSDTNQLIWSDAFTAELKAFLGGMRGSYLFDDAPVFDQQREVLGGPPDVPQRLTNGDWLFTACRAHSCEEKGAVVLSPEGHILATGMLDFHCHKTPPYQAGCERGPTLDVFVAHHGDHRDAVAAMRRWAEAKAVELYRAEPESFAPFQGVEERGVLDERAMRDK
;
A
#
# COMPACT_ATOMS: atom_id res chain seq x y z
N MET A 1 -15.48 -61.83 32.44
CA MET A 1 -16.18 -60.82 31.63
C MET A 1 -15.59 -59.46 32.00
N ALA A 2 -14.70 -58.91 31.17
CA ALA A 2 -14.10 -57.60 31.41
C ALA A 2 -14.73 -56.60 30.44
N VAL A 3 -15.41 -55.58 30.98
CA VAL A 3 -16.03 -54.49 30.21
C VAL A 3 -14.96 -53.41 30.03
N VAL A 4 -14.45 -53.25 28.81
CA VAL A 4 -13.54 -52.17 28.44
C VAL A 4 -14.40 -50.94 28.15
N SER A 5 -14.44 -49.99 29.09
CA SER A 5 -15.04 -48.67 28.85
C SER A 5 -14.05 -47.80 28.08
N ALA A 6 -14.38 -47.50 26.83
CA ALA A 6 -13.67 -46.51 26.03
C ALA A 6 -14.22 -45.11 26.37
N LEU A 7 -13.40 -44.31 27.06
CA LEU A 7 -13.66 -42.89 27.26
C LEU A 7 -13.30 -42.15 25.96
N LEU A 8 -14.32 -41.70 25.21
CA LEU A 8 -14.14 -40.80 24.08
C LEU A 8 -13.97 -39.36 24.61
N LEU A 9 -12.72 -38.86 24.63
CA LEU A 9 -12.46 -37.43 24.83
C LEU A 9 -12.80 -36.69 23.52
N ALA A 10 -13.88 -35.93 23.52
CA ALA A 10 -14.15 -34.94 22.49
C ALA A 10 -13.32 -33.68 22.75
N LEU A 11 -12.22 -33.50 22.02
CA LEU A 11 -11.48 -32.24 21.99
C LEU A 11 -12.28 -31.22 21.19
N ALA A 12 -12.98 -30.31 21.88
CA ALA A 12 -13.53 -29.12 21.27
C ALA A 12 -12.37 -28.20 20.85
N GLN A 13 -11.94 -28.32 19.60
CA GLN A 13 -11.02 -27.35 19.00
C GLN A 13 -11.80 -26.07 18.76
N GLY A 14 -11.60 -25.05 19.61
CA GLY A 14 -12.07 -23.71 19.32
C GLY A 14 -11.36 -23.24 18.05
N ALA A 15 -12.11 -22.96 16.98
CA ALA A 15 -11.55 -22.40 15.76
C ALA A 15 -10.88 -21.05 16.10
N VAL A 16 -9.56 -21.00 16.00
CA VAL A 16 -8.80 -19.76 16.12
C VAL A 16 -9.31 -18.84 15.00
N LYS A 17 -9.87 -17.68 15.36
CA LYS A 17 -10.28 -16.70 14.35
C LYS A 17 -9.04 -16.26 13.59
N PRO A 18 -9.09 -16.19 12.25
CA PRO A 18 -7.97 -15.72 11.48
C PRO A 18 -7.60 -14.28 11.91
N SER A 19 -6.31 -14.01 12.03
CA SER A 19 -5.78 -12.67 12.25
C SER A 19 -5.67 -11.92 10.93
N CYS A 20 -5.71 -10.58 10.98
CA CYS A 20 -5.41 -9.74 9.81
C CYS A 20 -4.10 -10.18 9.14
N SER A 21 -4.19 -10.42 7.83
CA SER A 21 -3.10 -10.82 6.96
C SER A 21 -3.56 -10.68 5.50
N PRO A 22 -2.66 -10.77 4.51
CA PRO A 22 -3.06 -10.82 3.10
C PRO A 22 -4.12 -11.91 2.80
N ALA A 23 -4.07 -13.04 3.50
CA ALA A 23 -5.04 -14.13 3.31
C ALA A 23 -6.42 -13.88 3.96
N HIS A 24 -6.53 -12.86 4.83
CA HIS A 24 -7.70 -12.57 5.66
C HIS A 24 -7.90 -11.04 5.80
N LEU A 25 -8.02 -10.35 4.67
CA LEU A 25 -8.11 -8.89 4.60
C LEU A 25 -9.31 -8.33 5.37
N GLU A 26 -10.41 -9.08 5.44
CA GLU A 26 -11.62 -8.69 6.16
C GLU A 26 -11.44 -8.59 7.68
N GLN A 27 -10.35 -9.15 8.21
CA GLN A 27 -10.01 -9.09 9.63
C GLN A 27 -9.15 -7.88 9.99
N CYS A 28 -8.72 -7.09 8.99
CA CYS A 28 -7.92 -5.90 9.19
C CYS A 28 -8.84 -4.71 9.51
N SER A 29 -8.77 -4.16 10.73
CA SER A 29 -9.56 -2.99 11.10
C SER A 29 -8.97 -1.67 10.60
N ASP A 30 -7.66 -1.66 10.33
CA ASP A 30 -6.90 -0.53 9.84
C ASP A 30 -5.71 -1.01 9.01
N THR A 31 -5.11 -0.10 8.24
CA THR A 31 -3.93 -0.39 7.42
C THR A 31 -2.75 -0.92 8.23
N ASN A 32 -2.50 -0.42 9.44
CA ASN A 32 -1.35 -0.82 10.23
C ASN A 32 -1.35 -2.32 10.57
N GLN A 33 -2.51 -2.92 10.84
CA GLN A 33 -2.60 -4.36 11.08
C GLN A 33 -2.11 -5.19 9.88
N LEU A 34 -2.32 -4.71 8.66
CA LEU A 34 -1.83 -5.37 7.44
C LEU A 34 -0.34 -5.11 7.23
N ILE A 35 0.07 -3.84 7.25
CA ILE A 35 1.43 -3.40 6.86
C ILE A 35 2.49 -3.99 7.77
N TRP A 36 2.21 -4.13 9.07
CA TRP A 36 3.15 -4.68 10.03
C TRP A 36 3.15 -6.22 10.09
N SER A 37 2.35 -6.89 9.26
CA SER A 37 2.42 -8.34 9.13
C SER A 37 3.63 -8.77 8.30
N ASP A 38 4.32 -9.82 8.73
CA ASP A 38 5.47 -10.38 8.01
C ASP A 38 5.09 -10.83 6.58
N ALA A 39 3.90 -11.41 6.44
CA ALA A 39 3.38 -11.89 5.15
C ALA A 39 3.19 -10.74 4.15
N PHE A 40 2.58 -9.63 4.58
CA PHE A 40 2.44 -8.46 3.71
C PHE A 40 3.79 -7.81 3.41
N THR A 41 4.68 -7.70 4.40
CA THR A 41 6.02 -7.14 4.19
C THR A 41 6.80 -7.93 3.14
N ALA A 42 6.71 -9.27 3.19
CA ALA A 42 7.32 -10.15 2.19
C ALA A 42 6.71 -9.97 0.79
N GLU A 43 5.38 -9.93 0.70
CA GLU A 43 4.66 -9.71 -0.56
C GLU A 43 5.00 -8.34 -1.17
N LEU A 44 5.00 -7.27 -0.36
CA LEU A 44 5.35 -5.93 -0.80
C LEU A 44 6.78 -5.84 -1.31
N LYS A 45 7.72 -6.52 -0.64
CA LYS A 45 9.12 -6.59 -1.07
C LYS A 45 9.27 -7.37 -2.38
N ALA A 46 8.54 -8.48 -2.53
CA ALA A 46 8.53 -9.26 -3.76
C ALA A 46 7.90 -8.49 -4.92
N PHE A 47 6.81 -7.75 -4.66
CA PHE A 47 6.14 -6.89 -5.62
C PHE A 47 7.07 -5.77 -6.09
N LEU A 48 7.64 -4.98 -5.17
CA LEU A 48 8.45 -3.82 -5.57
C LEU A 48 9.87 -4.20 -6.06
N GLY A 49 10.32 -5.42 -5.78
CA GLY A 49 11.62 -5.94 -6.22
C GLY A 49 12.78 -5.01 -5.87
N GLY A 50 13.80 -4.99 -6.73
CA GLY A 50 14.98 -4.13 -6.65
C GLY A 50 14.77 -2.72 -7.21
N MET A 51 13.52 -2.26 -7.40
CA MET A 51 13.27 -0.91 -7.90
C MET A 51 13.84 0.16 -6.98
N ARG A 52 14.34 1.23 -7.59
CA ARG A 52 14.84 2.43 -6.91
C ARG A 52 14.23 3.68 -7.54
N GLY A 53 14.11 4.75 -6.77
CA GLY A 53 13.66 6.03 -7.26
C GLY A 53 13.76 7.12 -6.20
N SER A 54 13.44 8.35 -6.60
CA SER A 54 13.52 9.53 -5.74
C SER A 54 12.13 10.08 -5.46
N TYR A 55 11.39 9.47 -4.53
CA TYR A 55 10.04 9.92 -4.19
C TYR A 55 10.10 10.71 -2.88
N LEU A 56 10.38 9.99 -1.79
CA LEU A 56 10.62 10.56 -0.46
C LEU A 56 12.10 10.81 -0.18
N PHE A 57 12.96 9.96 -0.74
CA PHE A 57 14.40 10.00 -0.53
C PHE A 57 15.12 9.78 -1.86
N ASP A 58 16.23 10.48 -2.06
CA ASP A 58 17.02 10.38 -3.28
C ASP A 58 17.58 8.98 -3.49
N ASP A 59 17.31 8.41 -4.68
CA ASP A 59 17.78 7.08 -5.11
C ASP A 59 17.68 6.04 -3.98
N ALA A 60 16.49 5.84 -3.43
CA ALA A 60 16.25 4.84 -2.40
C ALA A 60 15.42 3.66 -2.94
N PRO A 61 15.48 2.47 -2.31
CA PRO A 61 14.59 1.37 -2.67
C PRO A 61 13.12 1.79 -2.59
N VAL A 62 12.33 1.47 -3.61
CA VAL A 62 10.90 1.82 -3.64
C VAL A 62 10.15 1.11 -2.51
N PHE A 63 10.56 -0.12 -2.17
CA PHE A 63 10.04 -0.85 -1.02
C PHE A 63 10.15 -0.05 0.29
N ASP A 64 11.31 0.51 0.58
CA ASP A 64 11.54 1.24 1.83
C ASP A 64 10.70 2.52 1.86
N GLN A 65 10.65 3.24 0.74
CA GLN A 65 9.83 4.45 0.59
C GLN A 65 8.32 4.14 0.74
N GLN A 66 7.84 3.08 0.10
CA GLN A 66 6.44 2.65 0.21
C GLN A 66 6.08 2.25 1.64
N ARG A 67 7.01 1.62 2.38
CA ARG A 67 6.79 1.26 3.79
C ARG A 67 6.72 2.50 4.67
N GLU A 68 7.51 3.53 4.40
CA GLU A 68 7.46 4.80 5.15
C GLU A 68 6.10 5.49 5.02
N VAL A 69 5.57 5.63 3.81
CA VAL A 69 4.25 6.27 3.62
C VAL A 69 3.07 5.43 4.10
N LEU A 70 3.28 4.13 4.32
CA LEU A 70 2.28 3.21 4.86
C LEU A 70 2.40 2.98 6.36
N GLY A 71 3.46 3.47 7.01
CA GLY A 71 3.82 3.14 8.38
C GLY A 71 3.32 4.11 9.46
N GLY A 72 2.68 5.21 9.09
CA GLY A 72 2.18 6.21 10.04
C GLY A 72 0.72 6.00 10.46
N PRO A 73 -0.02 7.08 10.74
CA PRO A 73 -1.46 7.03 10.99
C PRO A 73 -2.22 6.31 9.86
N PRO A 74 -2.98 5.23 10.18
CA PRO A 74 -3.68 4.46 9.17
C PRO A 74 -5.07 5.02 8.90
N ASP A 75 -5.58 4.76 7.70
CA ASP A 75 -7.01 4.88 7.39
C ASP A 75 -7.73 3.53 7.60
N VAL A 76 -9.07 3.58 7.57
CA VAL A 76 -9.91 2.38 7.56
C VAL A 76 -9.87 1.74 6.16
N PRO A 77 -9.69 0.40 6.04
CA PRO A 77 -9.64 -0.27 4.75
C PRO A 77 -10.96 -0.13 4.01
N GLN A 78 -10.89 0.05 2.69
CA GLN A 78 -12.06 0.21 1.84
C GLN A 78 -12.19 -0.98 0.90
N ARG A 79 -13.37 -1.60 0.90
CA ARG A 79 -13.71 -2.61 -0.10
C ARG A 79 -14.23 -1.93 -1.37
N LEU A 80 -13.58 -2.20 -2.49
CA LEU A 80 -13.93 -1.67 -3.80
C LEU A 80 -15.10 -2.44 -4.41
N THR A 81 -15.75 -1.86 -5.41
CA THR A 81 -16.96 -2.44 -6.04
C THR A 81 -16.70 -3.77 -6.74
N ASN A 82 -15.48 -3.98 -7.21
CA ASN A 82 -15.03 -5.22 -7.84
C ASN A 82 -14.59 -6.30 -6.81
N GLY A 83 -14.61 -5.98 -5.52
CA GLY A 83 -14.25 -6.90 -4.43
C GLY A 83 -12.84 -6.73 -3.89
N ASP A 84 -11.97 -6.00 -4.60
CA ASP A 84 -10.62 -5.65 -4.17
C ASP A 84 -10.64 -4.79 -2.89
N TRP A 85 -9.48 -4.66 -2.26
CA TRP A 85 -9.31 -3.85 -1.06
C TRP A 85 -8.30 -2.74 -1.27
N LEU A 86 -8.65 -1.52 -0.85
CA LEU A 86 -7.76 -0.38 -0.77
C LEU A 86 -7.37 -0.14 0.70
N PHE A 87 -6.08 -0.18 0.97
CA PHE A 87 -5.49 0.18 2.26
C PHE A 87 -4.64 1.43 2.09
N THR A 88 -4.84 2.42 2.96
CA THR A 88 -4.14 3.71 2.88
C THR A 88 -3.68 4.17 4.25
N ALA A 89 -2.61 4.96 4.27
CA ALA A 89 -2.03 5.55 5.45
C ALA A 89 -1.24 6.80 5.04
N CYS A 90 -0.68 7.50 6.03
CA CYS A 90 0.27 8.58 5.78
C CYS A 90 1.63 8.28 6.39
N ARG A 91 2.65 9.02 5.93
CA ARG A 91 3.97 8.97 6.54
C ARG A 91 3.92 9.59 7.94
N ALA A 92 4.59 8.94 8.89
CA ALA A 92 4.70 9.47 10.25
C ALA A 92 5.35 10.88 10.22
N HIS A 93 4.72 11.84 10.89
CA HIS A 93 5.17 13.24 11.00
C HIS A 93 5.21 14.06 9.69
N SER A 94 4.75 13.51 8.57
CA SER A 94 4.66 14.16 7.25
C SER A 94 3.41 13.64 6.55
N CYS A 95 2.25 13.93 7.16
CA CYS A 95 1.02 13.24 6.81
C CYS A 95 0.42 13.70 5.47
N GLU A 96 0.96 14.78 4.91
CA GLU A 96 0.80 15.21 3.52
C GLU A 96 1.31 14.18 2.52
N GLU A 97 2.37 13.43 2.87
CA GLU A 97 2.88 12.29 2.10
C GLU A 97 2.10 11.03 2.49
N LYS A 98 1.57 10.31 1.51
CA LYS A 98 0.63 9.22 1.74
C LYS A 98 0.91 7.97 0.92
N GLY A 99 0.52 6.83 1.48
CA GLY A 99 0.69 5.53 0.86
C GLY A 99 -0.66 4.88 0.57
N ALA A 100 -0.71 4.15 -0.54
CA ALA A 100 -1.83 3.29 -0.88
C ALA A 100 -1.34 1.92 -1.36
N VAL A 101 -2.11 0.88 -1.07
CA VAL A 101 -1.98 -0.44 -1.70
C VAL A 101 -3.36 -0.98 -2.02
N VAL A 102 -3.52 -1.52 -3.22
CA VAL A 102 -4.72 -2.25 -3.64
C VAL A 102 -4.38 -3.73 -3.70
N LEU A 103 -5.14 -4.55 -3.00
CA LEU A 103 -5.02 -6.01 -3.00
C LEU A 103 -6.26 -6.67 -3.61
N SER A 104 -6.06 -7.78 -4.32
CA SER A 104 -7.16 -8.65 -4.73
C SER A 104 -7.83 -9.29 -3.50
N PRO A 105 -9.03 -9.88 -3.65
CA PRO A 105 -9.68 -10.63 -2.57
C PRO A 105 -8.82 -11.76 -1.99
N GLU A 106 -7.90 -12.30 -2.79
CA GLU A 106 -6.95 -13.36 -2.43
C GLU A 106 -5.68 -12.84 -1.75
N GLY A 107 -5.51 -11.52 -1.63
CA GLY A 107 -4.37 -10.91 -0.96
C GLY A 107 -3.17 -10.60 -1.84
N HIS A 108 -3.31 -10.64 -3.16
CA HIS A 108 -2.24 -10.27 -4.09
C HIS A 108 -2.19 -8.76 -4.30
N ILE A 109 -1.01 -8.17 -4.29
CA ILE A 109 -0.84 -6.75 -4.60
C ILE A 109 -1.11 -6.52 -6.09
N LEU A 110 -2.11 -5.69 -6.39
CA LEU A 110 -2.47 -5.27 -7.75
C LEU A 110 -1.78 -3.96 -8.12
N ALA A 111 -1.69 -3.04 -7.16
CA ALA A 111 -0.96 -1.80 -7.28
C ALA A 111 -0.51 -1.27 -5.91
N THR A 112 0.59 -0.52 -5.89
CA THR A 112 0.97 0.36 -4.77
C THR A 112 1.06 1.79 -5.26
N GLY A 113 0.92 2.76 -4.37
CA GLY A 113 1.03 4.16 -4.72
C GLY A 113 1.63 5.02 -3.62
N MET A 114 2.35 6.06 -4.02
CA MET A 114 2.87 7.11 -3.16
C MET A 114 2.33 8.45 -3.63
N LEU A 115 1.64 9.16 -2.74
CA LEU A 115 1.29 10.56 -2.91
C LEU A 115 2.41 11.37 -2.27
N ASP A 116 3.20 12.06 -3.08
CA ASP A 116 4.39 12.79 -2.64
C ASP A 116 4.51 14.15 -3.32
N PHE A 117 5.50 14.91 -2.88
CA PHE A 117 5.80 16.24 -3.38
C PHE A 117 7.24 16.21 -3.85
N HIS A 118 7.49 16.07 -5.15
CA HIS A 118 8.81 15.72 -5.72
C HIS A 118 9.95 16.70 -5.34
N CYS A 119 10.53 16.55 -4.15
CA CYS A 119 11.55 17.46 -3.63
C CYS A 119 12.85 17.38 -4.45
N HIS A 120 13.16 16.19 -4.97
CA HIS A 120 14.34 15.94 -5.79
C HIS A 120 14.37 16.71 -7.12
N LYS A 121 13.20 17.19 -7.60
CA LYS A 121 13.11 18.01 -8.82
C LYS A 121 13.47 19.47 -8.58
N THR A 122 13.60 19.90 -7.32
CA THR A 122 14.03 21.26 -7.02
C THR A 122 15.55 21.40 -7.14
N PRO A 123 16.06 22.47 -7.79
CA PRO A 123 17.50 22.68 -7.92
C PRO A 123 18.17 22.77 -6.53
N PRO A 124 19.43 22.32 -6.38
CA PRO A 124 20.12 22.22 -5.08
C PRO A 124 20.30 23.55 -4.32
N TYR A 125 19.95 24.68 -4.93
CA TYR A 125 20.00 26.02 -4.34
C TYR A 125 18.61 26.58 -3.95
N GLN A 126 17.55 25.80 -4.11
CA GLN A 126 16.21 26.12 -3.60
C GLN A 126 15.81 25.06 -2.58
N ALA A 127 15.63 25.46 -1.32
CA ALA A 127 15.04 24.60 -0.33
C ALA A 127 13.52 24.55 -0.54
N GLY A 128 12.97 23.36 -0.76
CA GLY A 128 11.53 23.16 -0.86
C GLY A 128 11.19 21.96 -1.73
N CYS A 129 9.90 21.59 -1.73
CA CYS A 129 9.35 20.58 -2.61
C CYS A 129 8.36 21.24 -3.57
N GLU A 130 7.91 20.50 -4.58
CA GLU A 130 6.74 20.91 -5.34
C GLU A 130 5.56 21.16 -4.37
N ARG A 131 4.72 22.16 -4.63
CA ARG A 131 3.56 22.44 -3.75
C ARG A 131 2.34 21.59 -4.06
N GLY A 132 2.30 21.02 -5.27
CA GLY A 132 1.20 20.17 -5.70
C GLY A 132 1.62 18.71 -5.56
N PRO A 133 0.78 17.84 -4.99
CA PRO A 133 1.14 16.44 -4.86
C PRO A 133 1.03 15.72 -6.20
N THR A 134 1.91 14.75 -6.41
CA THR A 134 1.87 13.78 -7.51
C THR A 134 1.59 12.40 -6.93
N LEU A 135 0.86 11.57 -7.66
CA LEU A 135 0.69 10.16 -7.31
C LEU A 135 1.57 9.30 -8.22
N ASP A 136 2.62 8.70 -7.66
CA ASP A 136 3.38 7.64 -8.31
C ASP A 136 2.73 6.29 -8.05
N VAL A 137 2.36 5.56 -9.10
CA VAL A 137 1.67 4.26 -9.01
C VAL A 137 2.53 3.15 -9.61
N PHE A 138 2.71 2.06 -8.86
CA PHE A 138 3.39 0.84 -9.28
C PHE A 138 2.36 -0.24 -9.51
N VAL A 139 2.26 -0.75 -10.74
CA VAL A 139 1.19 -1.68 -11.14
C VAL A 139 1.76 -3.06 -11.44
N ALA A 140 1.09 -4.12 -11.00
CA ALA A 140 1.42 -5.50 -11.35
C ALA A 140 1.52 -5.68 -12.87
N HIS A 141 2.55 -6.41 -13.33
CA HIS A 141 2.79 -6.61 -14.76
C HIS A 141 1.66 -7.37 -15.49
N HIS A 142 1.09 -8.37 -14.81
CA HIS A 142 0.15 -9.31 -15.42
C HIS A 142 -1.27 -9.04 -14.95
N GLY A 143 -2.21 -8.96 -15.89
CA GLY A 143 -3.62 -8.73 -15.61
C GLY A 143 -4.07 -7.32 -16.00
N ASP A 144 -5.37 -7.08 -15.88
CA ASP A 144 -5.99 -5.79 -16.15
C ASP A 144 -6.29 -5.08 -14.83
N HIS A 145 -5.42 -4.14 -14.46
CA HIS A 145 -5.46 -3.45 -13.15
C HIS A 145 -6.01 -2.04 -13.24
N ARG A 146 -6.76 -1.70 -14.31
CA ARG A 146 -7.30 -0.35 -14.51
C ARG A 146 -8.18 0.09 -13.34
N ASP A 147 -8.95 -0.81 -12.74
CA ASP A 147 -9.80 -0.50 -11.60
C ASP A 147 -9.00 -0.16 -10.33
N ALA A 148 -7.90 -0.86 -10.09
CA ALA A 148 -6.98 -0.59 -8.99
C ALA A 148 -6.33 0.80 -9.14
N VAL A 149 -5.80 1.10 -10.33
CA VAL A 149 -5.21 2.41 -10.65
C VAL A 149 -6.26 3.52 -10.53
N ALA A 150 -7.47 3.29 -11.06
CA ALA A 150 -8.55 4.27 -10.97
C ALA A 150 -8.99 4.51 -9.52
N ALA A 151 -9.00 3.48 -8.67
CA ALA A 151 -9.28 3.62 -7.25
C ALA A 151 -8.21 4.47 -6.54
N MET A 152 -6.93 4.22 -6.81
CA MET A 152 -5.83 5.02 -6.27
C MET A 152 -5.88 6.47 -6.74
N ARG A 153 -6.16 6.71 -8.02
CA ARG A 153 -6.32 8.07 -8.56
C ARG A 153 -7.43 8.83 -7.83
N ARG A 154 -8.62 8.23 -7.69
CA ARG A 154 -9.74 8.87 -6.99
C ARG A 154 -9.41 9.17 -5.52
N TRP A 155 -8.72 8.24 -4.86
CA TRP A 155 -8.25 8.43 -3.49
C TRP A 155 -7.27 9.61 -3.41
N ALA A 156 -6.25 9.64 -4.27
CA ALA A 156 -5.24 10.69 -4.32
C ALA A 156 -5.84 12.07 -4.59
N GLU A 157 -6.77 12.17 -5.54
CA GLU A 157 -7.51 13.40 -5.84
C GLU A 157 -8.29 13.89 -4.62
N ALA A 158 -8.99 12.99 -3.92
CA ALA A 158 -9.71 13.35 -2.69
C ALA A 158 -8.76 13.87 -1.60
N LYS A 159 -7.61 13.21 -1.41
CA LYS A 159 -6.59 13.63 -0.43
C LYS A 159 -5.91 14.94 -0.79
N ALA A 160 -5.61 15.17 -2.06
CA ALA A 160 -5.07 16.45 -2.52
C ALA A 160 -6.05 17.60 -2.29
N VAL A 161 -7.36 17.37 -2.49
CA VAL A 161 -8.41 18.35 -2.18
C VAL A 161 -8.50 18.63 -0.67
N GLU A 162 -8.39 17.60 0.17
CA GLU A 162 -8.33 17.77 1.64
C GLU A 162 -7.14 18.66 2.05
N LEU A 163 -5.94 18.37 1.54
CA LEU A 163 -4.72 19.15 1.82
C LEU A 163 -4.87 20.61 1.37
N TYR A 164 -5.31 20.82 0.12
CA TYR A 164 -5.51 22.17 -0.42
C TYR A 164 -6.55 22.98 0.38
N ARG A 165 -7.62 22.34 0.86
CA ARG A 165 -8.63 23.02 1.68
C ARG A 165 -8.14 23.35 3.09
N ALA A 166 -7.30 22.49 3.66
CA ALA A 166 -6.74 22.72 4.99
C ALA A 166 -5.75 23.90 4.96
N GLU A 167 -4.89 23.98 3.94
CA GLU A 167 -3.83 24.98 3.85
C GLU A 167 -3.62 25.49 2.40
N PRO A 168 -4.52 26.36 1.90
CA PRO A 168 -4.49 26.79 0.50
C PRO A 168 -3.28 27.65 0.11
N GLU A 169 -2.56 28.20 1.09
CA GLU A 169 -1.31 28.94 0.87
C GLU A 169 -0.09 28.01 0.77
N SER A 170 -0.14 26.85 1.43
CA SER A 170 0.93 25.84 1.47
C SER A 170 0.90 24.93 0.23
N PHE A 171 -0.30 24.57 -0.25
CA PHE A 171 -0.48 23.55 -1.29
C PHE A 171 -1.02 24.11 -2.60
N ALA A 172 -0.59 23.50 -3.70
CA ALA A 172 -1.17 23.67 -5.03
C ALA A 172 -2.11 22.50 -5.35
N PRO A 173 -2.96 22.61 -6.38
CA PRO A 173 -3.81 21.51 -6.83
C PRO A 173 -3.02 20.23 -7.17
N PHE A 174 -3.71 19.08 -7.19
CA PHE A 174 -3.16 17.79 -7.63
C PHE A 174 -2.53 17.89 -9.01
N GLN A 175 -1.28 17.42 -9.16
CA GLN A 175 -0.51 17.56 -10.39
C GLN A 175 -0.76 16.42 -11.38
N GLY A 176 -1.19 15.26 -10.90
CA GLY A 176 -1.55 14.13 -11.74
C GLY A 176 -1.03 12.80 -11.20
N VAL A 177 -0.98 11.81 -12.09
CA VAL A 177 -0.57 10.45 -11.76
C VAL A 177 0.55 10.03 -12.71
N GLU A 178 1.65 9.52 -12.16
CA GLU A 178 2.74 8.89 -12.87
C GLU A 178 2.64 7.37 -12.69
N GLU A 179 2.24 6.64 -13.73
CA GLU A 179 2.08 5.18 -13.69
C GLU A 179 3.37 4.48 -14.14
N ARG A 180 3.82 3.49 -13.37
CA ARG A 180 5.04 2.72 -13.59
C ARG A 180 4.71 1.23 -13.53
N GLY A 181 5.07 0.51 -14.58
CA GLY A 181 4.95 -0.95 -14.59
C GLY A 181 6.01 -1.57 -13.68
N VAL A 182 5.59 -2.44 -12.76
CA VAL A 182 6.52 -3.28 -12.00
C VAL A 182 6.98 -4.40 -12.90
N LEU A 183 8.28 -4.46 -13.19
CA LEU A 183 8.85 -5.54 -14.00
C LEU A 183 9.03 -6.79 -13.13
N ASP A 184 8.61 -7.96 -13.63
CA ASP A 184 8.89 -9.23 -12.97
C ASP A 184 10.41 -9.50 -12.97
N GLU A 185 11.02 -9.57 -11.78
CA GLU A 185 12.45 -9.90 -11.64
C GLU A 185 12.79 -11.28 -12.19
N ARG A 186 11.83 -12.21 -12.29
CA ARG A 186 12.04 -13.51 -12.95
C ARG A 186 12.32 -13.35 -14.44
N ALA A 187 11.68 -12.38 -15.10
CA ALA A 187 11.92 -12.08 -16.51
C ALA A 187 13.30 -11.43 -16.77
N MET A 188 13.99 -10.94 -15.72
CA MET A 188 15.33 -10.35 -15.84
C MET A 188 16.47 -11.34 -15.58
N ARG A 189 16.22 -12.50 -14.96
CA ARG A 189 17.23 -13.55 -14.73
C ARG A 189 17.42 -14.49 -15.92
N ASP A 190 16.55 -14.40 -16.93
CA ASP A 190 16.59 -15.21 -18.16
C ASP A 190 17.31 -14.51 -19.33
N LYS A 191 18.14 -13.50 -19.05
CA LYS A 191 19.04 -12.84 -20.02
C LYS A 191 20.49 -12.92 -19.54
#